data_AF-A0A7K3Q009-F1
#
_entry.id   AF-A0A7K3Q009-F1
#
_cell.length_a   1.000
_cell.length_b   1.000
_cell.length_c   1.000
_cell.angle_alpha   90.00
_cell.angle_beta   90.00
_cell.angle_gamma   90.00
#
_symmetry.space_group_name_H-M   'P 1'
#
loop_
_entity.id
_entity.type
_entity.pdbx_description
1 polymer ?
#
loop_
_entity_poly.entity_id
_entity_poly.type
_entity_poly.pdbx_seq_one_letter_code
_entity_poly.pdbx_strand_id
1 'polypeptide(L)'
;MTMSNELRLLPWTGPDGKPCFLSTDDDGGHMSRLADNIESVQLGMATELLDQALEILADADTGPDDLRLLVKDLTEALRDTHRVATSRGHRLATPE
;
A
#
# COMPACT_ATOMS: atom_id res chain seq x y z
N MET A 1 -23.17 2.08 20.86
CA MET A 1 -21.99 1.21 21.01
C MET A 1 -21.83 0.44 19.70
N THR A 2 -21.42 1.10 18.63
CA THR A 2 -21.14 0.43 17.36
C THR A 2 -19.81 -0.28 17.53
N MET A 3 -19.89 -1.55 17.88
CA MET A 3 -18.76 -2.48 17.88
C MET A 3 -18.41 -2.74 16.42
N SER A 4 -17.66 -1.83 15.78
CA SER A 4 -17.02 -2.13 14.50
C SER A 4 -15.86 -3.08 14.77
N ASN A 5 -16.19 -4.34 15.07
CA ASN A 5 -15.24 -5.45 15.06
C ASN A 5 -14.91 -5.76 13.59
N GLU A 6 -14.33 -4.79 12.90
CA GLU A 6 -13.83 -4.95 11.55
C GLU A 6 -12.32 -5.12 11.63
N LEU A 7 -11.91 -6.35 11.36
CA LEU A 7 -10.51 -6.73 11.23
C LEU A 7 -9.78 -5.77 10.28
N ARG A 8 -8.84 -4.98 10.80
CA ARG A 8 -8.05 -4.04 9.99
C ARG A 8 -7.07 -4.80 9.13
N LEU A 9 -7.15 -4.64 7.81
CA LEU A 9 -6.12 -5.13 6.88
C LEU A 9 -4.82 -4.36 7.11
N LEU A 10 -3.73 -5.05 7.44
CA LEU A 10 -2.40 -4.46 7.63
C LEU A 10 -1.70 -4.25 6.29
N PRO A 11 -0.80 -3.25 6.13
CA PRO A 11 -0.12 -2.97 4.86
C PRO A 11 0.97 -3.98 4.48
N TRP A 12 1.36 -4.88 5.39
CA TRP A 12 2.28 -5.99 5.13
C TRP A 12 1.56 -7.34 5.05
N THR A 13 2.16 -8.29 4.35
CA THR A 13 1.71 -9.68 4.34
C THR A 13 2.24 -10.44 5.56
N GLY A 14 1.49 -11.45 5.98
CA GLY A 14 1.97 -12.44 6.94
C GLY A 14 2.94 -13.43 6.30
N PRO A 15 3.39 -14.42 7.08
CA PRO A 15 4.08 -15.58 6.55
C PRO A 15 3.28 -16.18 5.36
N ASP A 16 3.98 -16.66 4.35
CA ASP A 16 3.42 -17.18 3.09
C ASP A 16 2.74 -16.16 2.17
N GLY A 17 2.90 -14.85 2.39
CA GLY A 17 2.32 -13.81 1.54
C GLY A 17 0.80 -13.62 1.75
N LYS A 18 0.23 -14.21 2.81
CA LYS A 18 -1.20 -14.10 3.11
C LYS A 18 -1.56 -12.70 3.64
N PRO A 19 -2.77 -12.19 3.37
CA PRO A 19 -3.27 -10.97 3.99
C PRO A 19 -3.23 -11.09 5.52
N CYS A 20 -2.75 -10.05 6.18
CA CYS A 20 -2.66 -9.98 7.64
C CYS A 20 -3.71 -9.00 8.15
N PHE A 21 -4.43 -9.42 9.19
CA PHE A 21 -5.48 -8.64 9.81
C PHE A 21 -5.19 -8.39 11.28
N LEU A 22 -5.48 -7.17 11.74
CA LEU A 22 -5.41 -6.76 13.13
C LEU A 22 -6.82 -6.71 13.70
N SER A 23 -7.07 -7.50 14.74
CA SER A 23 -8.25 -7.34 15.60
C SER A 23 -7.89 -6.38 16.73
N THR A 24 -8.50 -5.19 16.76
CA THR A 24 -8.30 -4.20 17.82
C THR A 24 -9.58 -3.43 18.03
N ASP A 25 -9.97 -3.23 19.29
CA ASP A 25 -11.11 -2.38 19.66
C ASP A 25 -10.73 -0.88 19.65
N ASP A 26 -9.45 -0.57 19.44
CA ASP A 26 -8.88 0.79 19.42
C ASP A 26 -8.13 1.05 18.11
N ASP A 27 -8.69 1.94 17.29
CA ASP A 27 -8.08 2.44 16.06
C ASP A 27 -6.80 3.25 16.31
N GLY A 28 -6.55 3.71 17.54
CA GLY A 28 -5.35 4.46 17.95
C GLY A 28 -4.19 3.61 18.50
N GLY A 29 -4.36 2.28 18.57
CA GLY A 29 -3.40 1.37 19.16
C GLY A 29 -2.00 1.41 18.51
N HIS A 30 -0.98 0.89 19.20
CA HIS A 30 0.41 0.87 18.70
C HIS A 30 0.52 0.24 17.29
N MET A 31 -0.19 -0.87 17.06
CA MET A 31 -0.20 -1.56 15.78
C MET A 31 -0.92 -0.77 14.67
N SER A 32 -1.99 -0.04 14.99
CA SER A 32 -2.66 0.84 14.03
C SER A 32 -1.75 2.00 13.61
N ARG A 33 -1.06 2.64 14.55
CA ARG A 33 -0.08 3.70 14.23
C ARG A 33 1.10 3.18 13.40
N LEU A 34 1.58 1.97 13.70
CA LEU A 34 2.60 1.32 12.89
C LEU A 34 2.10 1.07 11.46
N ALA A 35 0.85 0.59 11.32
CA ALA A 35 0.21 0.42 10.03
C ALA A 35 0.09 1.75 9.28
N ASP A 36 -0.35 2.82 9.92
CA ASP A 36 -0.44 4.15 9.29
C ASP A 36 0.92 4.67 8.80
N ASN A 37 1.98 4.48 9.60
CA ASN A 37 3.34 4.86 9.21
C ASN A 37 3.81 4.06 7.99
N ILE A 38 3.58 2.75 7.97
CA ILE A 38 4.00 1.90 6.83
C ILE A 38 3.18 2.24 5.58
N GLU A 39 1.87 2.46 5.71
CA GLU A 39 1.03 2.96 4.61
C GLU A 39 1.60 4.28 4.05
N SER A 40 2.03 5.20 4.91
CA SER A 40 2.64 6.47 4.47
C SER A 40 3.96 6.28 3.73
N VAL A 41 4.83 5.38 4.22
CA VAL A 41 6.12 5.09 3.57
C VAL A 41 5.91 4.45 2.20
N GLN A 42 4.99 3.46 2.09
CA GLN A 42 4.66 2.82 0.81
C GLN A 42 4.16 3.82 -0.23
N LEU A 43 3.27 4.75 0.17
CA LEU A 43 2.78 5.79 -0.74
C LEU A 43 3.87 6.80 -1.14
N GLY A 44 4.79 7.13 -0.22
CA GLY A 44 5.96 7.95 -0.53
C GLY A 44 6.88 7.30 -1.56
N MET A 45 7.24 6.03 -1.35
CA MET A 45 8.06 5.26 -2.29
C MET A 45 7.36 5.11 -3.66
N ALA A 46 6.04 4.90 -3.68
CA ALA A 46 5.29 4.84 -4.92
C ALA A 46 5.33 6.18 -5.69
N THR A 47 5.34 7.31 -4.99
CA THR A 47 5.47 8.64 -5.60
C THR A 47 6.85 8.83 -6.22
N GLU A 48 7.91 8.50 -5.48
CA GLU A 48 9.30 8.57 -5.98
C GLU A 48 9.51 7.65 -7.21
N LEU A 49 8.94 6.44 -7.18
CA LEU A 49 9.01 5.52 -8.31
C LEU A 49 8.27 6.03 -9.55
N LEU A 50 7.13 6.73 -9.37
CA LEU A 50 6.41 7.34 -10.48
C LEU A 50 7.22 8.45 -11.13
N ASP A 51 7.90 9.28 -10.35
CA ASP A 51 8.79 10.32 -10.89
C ASP A 51 9.94 9.69 -11.71
N GLN A 52 10.58 8.65 -11.17
CA GLN A 52 11.61 7.91 -11.90
C GLN A 52 11.06 7.24 -13.17
N ALA A 53 9.84 6.70 -13.13
CA ALA A 53 9.19 6.09 -14.29
C ALA A 53 8.99 7.10 -15.43
N LEU A 54 8.60 8.34 -15.09
CA LEU A 54 8.41 9.41 -16.07
C LEU A 54 9.74 9.81 -16.73
N GLU A 55 10.83 9.87 -15.96
CA GLU A 55 12.17 10.13 -16.49
C GLU A 55 12.61 9.04 -17.48
N ILE A 56 12.45 7.76 -17.11
CA ILE A 56 12.81 6.62 -17.96
C ILE A 56 11.96 6.59 -19.24
N LEU A 57 10.66 6.88 -19.14
CA LEU A 57 9.77 6.92 -20.31
C LEU A 57 10.08 8.09 -21.26
N ALA A 58 10.72 9.16 -20.77
CA ALA A 58 11.15 10.29 -21.59
C ALA A 58 12.48 10.00 -22.31
N ASP A 59 13.26 9.03 -21.84
CA ASP A 59 14.53 8.62 -22.45
C ASP A 59 14.31 7.58 -23.57
N ALA A 60 14.49 8.03 -24.82
CA ALA A 60 14.33 7.21 -26.02
C ALA A 60 15.40 6.11 -26.17
N ASP A 61 16.51 6.20 -25.43
CA ASP A 61 17.60 5.22 -25.46
C ASP A 61 17.42 4.11 -24.40
N THR A 62 16.36 4.17 -23.59
CA THR A 62 16.05 3.15 -22.58
C THR A 62 15.91 1.76 -23.20
N GLY A 63 16.69 0.81 -22.69
CA GLY A 63 16.66 -0.57 -23.14
C GLY A 63 15.40 -1.34 -22.72
N PRO A 64 15.04 -2.42 -23.43
CA PRO A 64 13.88 -3.24 -23.08
C PRO A 64 14.00 -3.95 -21.71
N ASP A 65 15.21 -4.20 -21.22
CA ASP A 65 15.42 -4.81 -19.91
C ASP A 65 15.19 -3.81 -18.77
N ASP A 66 15.58 -2.55 -18.95
CA ASP A 66 15.29 -1.47 -17.98
C ASP A 66 13.78 -1.20 -17.91
N LEU A 67 13.08 -1.23 -19.05
CA LEU A 67 11.62 -1.13 -19.09
C LEU A 67 10.94 -2.31 -18.38
N ARG A 68 11.47 -3.54 -18.51
CA ARG A 68 10.93 -4.71 -17.80
C ARG A 68 11.13 -4.60 -16.30
N LEU A 69 12.28 -4.10 -15.86
CA LEU A 69 12.55 -3.85 -14.45
C LEU A 69 11.60 -2.77 -13.91
N LEU A 70 11.46 -1.66 -14.63
CA LEU A 70 10.53 -0.59 -14.27
C LEU A 70 9.09 -1.09 -14.15
N VAL A 71 8.60 -1.87 -15.11
CA VAL A 71 7.24 -2.45 -15.07
C VAL A 71 7.07 -3.41 -13.88
N LYS A 72 8.11 -4.19 -13.55
CA LYS A 72 8.09 -5.06 -12.37
C LYS A 72 7.93 -4.22 -11.10
N ASP A 73 8.75 -3.20 -10.92
CA ASP A 73 8.74 -2.36 -9.73
C ASP A 73 7.43 -1.55 -9.61
N LEU A 74 6.91 -1.03 -10.73
CA LEU A 74 5.59 -0.38 -10.79
C LEU A 74 4.45 -1.33 -10.42
N THR A 75 4.54 -2.61 -10.83
CA THR A 75 3.53 -3.62 -10.47
C THR A 75 3.56 -3.92 -8.97
N GLU A 76 4.74 -3.97 -8.36
CA GLU A 76 4.90 -4.14 -6.91
C GLU A 76 4.33 -2.92 -6.16
N ALA A 77 4.70 -1.70 -6.54
CA ALA A 77 4.20 -0.47 -5.92
C ALA A 77 2.68 -0.29 -6.08
N LEU A 78 2.11 -0.69 -7.23
CA LEU A 78 0.66 -0.66 -7.47
C LEU A 78 -0.08 -1.64 -6.56
N ARG A 79 0.48 -2.84 -6.33
CA ARG A 79 -0.10 -3.83 -5.42
C ARG A 79 -0.15 -3.29 -3.98
N ASP A 80 0.94 -2.67 -3.54
CA ASP A 80 1.02 -2.05 -2.22
C ASP A 80 0.04 -0.89 -2.09
N THR A 81 0.01 0.02 -3.08
CA THR A 81 -0.92 1.15 -3.11
C THR A 81 -2.39 0.70 -3.09
N HIS A 82 -2.74 -0.33 -3.87
CA HIS A 82 -4.08 -0.91 -3.87
C HIS A 82 -4.45 -1.49 -2.49
N ARG A 83 -3.49 -2.14 -1.81
CA ARG A 83 -3.68 -2.67 -0.46
C ARG A 83 -3.92 -1.55 0.55
N VAL A 84 -3.14 -0.47 0.50
CA VAL A 84 -3.33 0.72 1.34
C VAL A 84 -4.72 1.32 1.10
N ALA A 85 -5.12 1.50 -0.16
CA ALA A 85 -6.42 2.04 -0.53
C ALA A 85 -7.58 1.15 -0.03
N THR A 86 -7.44 -0.17 -0.15
CA THR A 86 -8.43 -1.14 0.36
C THR A 86 -8.54 -1.05 1.89
N SER A 87 -7.40 -1.04 2.58
CA SER A 87 -7.37 -0.94 4.04
C SER A 87 -8.00 0.36 4.53
N ARG A 88 -7.68 1.50 3.92
CA ARG A 88 -8.29 2.80 4.24
C ARG A 88 -9.78 2.83 3.92
N GLY A 89 -10.18 2.26 2.78
CA GLY A 89 -11.58 2.18 2.36
C GLY A 89 -12.47 1.44 3.34
N HIS A 90 -12.00 0.32 3.91
CA HIS A 90 -12.72 -0.39 4.97
C HIS A 90 -12.88 0.42 6.26
N ARG A 91 -11.99 1.38 6.53
CA ARG A 91 -12.06 2.25 7.72
C ARG A 91 -12.94 3.48 7.52
N LEU A 92 -13.38 3.77 6.30
CA LEU A 92 -14.30 4.87 6.05
C LEU A 92 -15.70 4.46 6.51
N ALA A 93 -16.31 5.22 7.40
CA ALA A 93 -17.69 5.00 7.80
C ALA A 93 -18.59 5.06 6.55
N THR A 94 -19.40 4.02 6.34
CA THR A 94 -20.45 4.05 5.31
C THR A 94 -21.43 5.17 5.68
N PRO A 95 -21.64 6.19 4.83
CA PRO A 95 -22.69 7.17 5.08
C PRO A 95 -24.05 6.45 5.14
N GLU A 96 -24.85 6.75 6.17
CA GLU A 96 -26.25 6.27 6.29
C GLU A 96 -27.15 6.84 5.18
#